data_AF-A0A352RIT4-F1
#
_entry.id   AF-A0A352RIT4-F1
#
_cell.length_a   1.000
_cell.length_b   1.000
_cell.length_c   1.000
_cell.angle_alpha   90.00
_cell.angle_beta   90.00
_cell.angle_gamma   90.00
#
_symmetry.space_group_name_H-M   'P 1'
#
loop_
_entity.id
_entity.type
_entity.pdbx_description
1 polymer ?
#
loop_
_entity_poly.entity_id
_entity_poly.type
_entity_poly.pdbx_seq_one_letter_code
_entity_poly.pdbx_strand_id
1 'polypeptide(L)' 'MKKCSALMYQLKKWGFEVNVYNATDLEQFLKVMILSPRSITSDFNFPEWNYYGRGSGKNGIQSDYVEQQVKFK' A
#
# COMPACT_ATOMS: atom_id res chain seq x y z
N MET A 1 3.89 16.66 5.52
CA MET A 1 2.72 15.92 6.08
C MET A 1 1.49 16.78 6.38
N LYS A 2 1.59 18.01 6.92
CA LYS A 2 0.42 18.82 7.36
C LYS A 2 -0.67 19.08 6.30
N LYS A 3 -0.34 19.13 5.00
CA LYS A 3 -1.30 19.44 3.92
C LYS A 3 -2.18 18.24 3.52
N CYS A 4 -1.58 17.04 3.42
CA CYS A 4 -2.32 15.83 2.99
C CYS A 4 -3.36 15.39 4.02
N SER A 5 -3.06 15.54 5.32
CA SER A 5 -4.01 15.26 6.39
C SER A 5 -5.20 16.23 6.37
N ALA A 6 -4.97 17.51 6.06
CA ALA A 6 -6.05 18.51 5.98
C ALA A 6 -7.02 18.21 4.83
N LEU A 7 -6.50 17.81 3.66
CA LEU A 7 -7.34 17.41 2.53
C LEU A 7 -8.16 16.15 2.85
N MET A 8 -7.54 15.11 3.40
CA MET A 8 -8.24 13.88 3.77
C MET A 8 -9.36 14.14 4.78
N TYR A 9 -9.09 14.98 5.78
CA TYR A 9 -10.08 15.41 6.76
C TYR A 9 -11.26 16.13 6.08
N GLN A 10 -10.98 17.05 5.16
CA GLN A 10 -12.02 17.79 4.46
C GLN A 10 -12.89 16.89 3.57
N LEU A 11 -12.28 15.96 2.82
CA LEU A 11 -12.99 15.00 1.98
C LEU A 11 -13.92 14.12 2.83
N LYS A 12 -13.44 13.64 3.98
CA LYS A 12 -14.25 12.87 4.93
C LYS A 12 -15.40 13.69 5.50
N LYS A 13 -15.18 14.97 5.81
CA LYS A 13 -16.23 15.89 6.29
C LYS A 13 -17.33 16.11 5.24
N TRP A 14 -16.97 16.08 3.96
CA TRP A 14 -17.92 16.14 2.84
C TRP A 14 -18.60 14.80 2.53
N GLY A 15 -18.28 13.72 3.26
CA GLY A 15 -18.89 12.41 3.07
C GLY A 15 -18.28 11.59 1.94
N PHE A 16 -17.12 11.99 1.41
CA PHE A 16 -16.41 11.19 0.41
C PHE A 16 -15.61 10.07 1.06
N GLU A 17 -15.75 8.88 0.49
CA GLU A 17 -14.84 7.77 0.75
C GLU A 17 -13.61 7.91 -0.14
N VAL A 18 -12.42 7.76 0.44
CA VAL A 18 -11.15 7.97 -0.28
C VAL A 18 -10.40 6.67 -0.42
N ASN A 19 -10.05 6.30 -1.66
CA ASN A 19 -9.11 5.23 -1.97
C ASN A 19 -7.74 5.84 -2.26
N VAL A 20 -6.67 5.21 -1.79
CA VAL A 20 -5.29 5.64 -2.07
C VAL A 20 -4.58 4.57 -2.88
N TYR A 21 -4.05 4.95 -4.03
CA TYR A 21 -3.36 4.03 -4.94
C TYR A 21 -1.86 4.26 -4.92
N ASN A 22 -1.10 3.21 -5.22
CA ASN A 22 0.34 3.25 -5.42
C ASN A 22 1.13 3.73 -4.18
N ALA A 23 0.82 3.20 -2.99
CA ALA A 23 1.75 3.30 -1.87
C ALA A 23 2.99 2.46 -2.19
N THR A 24 4.15 3.09 -2.41
CA THR A 24 5.30 2.40 -3.04
C THR A 24 6.20 1.64 -2.08
N ASP A 25 6.11 1.94 -0.78
CA ASP A 25 6.94 1.36 0.27
C ASP A 25 6.22 1.35 1.63
N LEU A 26 6.82 0.64 2.58
CA LEU A 26 6.28 0.49 3.94
C LEU A 26 6.04 1.83 4.62
N GLU A 27 6.98 2.77 4.51
CA GLU A 27 6.88 4.06 5.18
C GLU A 27 5.68 4.86 4.66
N GLN A 28 5.50 4.88 3.34
CA GLN A 28 4.35 5.52 2.70
C GLN A 28 3.03 4.84 3.09
N PHE A 29 2.99 3.52 3.09
CA PHE A 29 1.79 2.78 3.49
C PHE A 29 1.38 3.07 4.92
N LEU A 30 2.32 3.05 5.87
CA LEU A 30 2.04 3.36 7.27
C LEU A 30 1.53 4.81 7.42
N LYS A 31 2.14 5.76 6.71
CA LYS A 31 1.67 7.16 6.70
C LYS A 31 0.23 7.28 6.17
N VAL A 32 -0.10 6.54 5.10
CA VAL A 32 -1.43 6.55 4.50
C VAL A 32 -2.45 5.83 5.39
N MET A 33 -2.07 4.70 6.01
CA MET A 33 -2.93 3.93 6.92
C MET A 33 -3.43 4.77 8.09
N ILE A 34 -2.57 5.61 8.67
CA ILE A 34 -2.93 6.54 9.76
C ILE A 34 -4.06 7.50 9.34
N LEU A 35 -4.18 7.81 8.05
CA LEU A 35 -5.24 8.67 7.51
C LEU A 35 -6.58 7.94 7.33
N SER A 36 -6.62 6.62 7.58
CA SER A 36 -7.82 5.77 7.51
C SER A 36 -8.64 5.95 6.22
N PRO A 37 -8.03 5.75 5.02
CA PRO A 37 -8.78 5.70 3.78
C PRO A 37 -9.67 4.44 3.72
N ARG A 38 -10.62 4.41 2.79
CA ARG A 38 -11.46 3.24 2.53
C ARG A 38 -10.67 2.05 2.00
N SER A 39 -9.70 2.29 1.11
CA SER A 39 -8.81 1.26 0.61
C SER A 39 -7.44 1.83 0.26
N ILE A 40 -6.43 0.95 0.28
CA ILE A 40 -5.06 1.26 -0.13
C ILE A 40 -4.63 0.20 -1.14
N THR A 41 -4.12 0.62 -2.29
CA THR A 41 -3.44 -0.27 -3.24
C THR A 41 -1.94 -0.04 -3.17
N SER A 42 -1.18 -1.12 -3.16
CA SER A 42 0.27 -1.08 -3.01
C SER A 42 0.94 -2.25 -3.72
N ASP A 43 2.12 -1.98 -4.27
CA ASP A 43 2.96 -2.95 -4.97
C ASP A 43 4.16 -3.44 -4.14
N PHE A 44 4.34 -2.95 -2.90
CA PHE A 44 5.37 -3.50 -2.03
C PHE A 44 4.78 -4.66 -1.22
N ASN A 45 5.50 -5.78 -1.24
CA ASN A 45 5.16 -6.94 -0.43
C ASN A 45 6.00 -6.93 0.84
N PHE A 46 5.34 -7.06 1.99
CA PHE A 46 5.99 -7.37 3.25
C PHE A 46 6.73 -8.71 3.09
N PRO A 47 8.05 -8.79 3.29
CA PRO A 47 8.77 -10.06 3.26
C PRO A 47 8.31 -11.06 4.33
N GLU A 48 7.57 -10.60 5.35
CA GLU A 48 7.25 -11.38 6.55
C GLU A 48 5.82 -11.92 6.59
N TRP A 49 4.96 -11.63 5.62
CA TRP A 49 3.52 -11.94 5.70
C TRP A 49 3.08 -13.12 4.83
N ASN A 50 4.01 -13.86 4.22
CA ASN A 50 3.69 -15.00 3.36
C ASN A 50 2.65 -14.64 2.28
N TYR A 51 2.69 -13.40 1.78
CA TYR A 51 1.73 -12.92 0.79
C TYR A 51 2.20 -13.39 -0.60
N TYR A 52 1.69 -14.54 -1.02
CA TYR A 52 1.94 -15.11 -2.33
C TYR A 52 0.93 -14.55 -3.33
N GLY A 53 1.39 -14.16 -4.51
CA GLY A 53 0.50 -13.52 -5.49
C GLY A 53 1.22 -12.98 -6.72
N ARG A 54 0.49 -12.22 -7.54
CA ARG A 54 1.00 -11.57 -8.75
C ARG A 54 1.21 -10.09 -8.47
N GLY A 55 2.38 -9.57 -8.81
CA GLY A 55 2.68 -8.14 -8.79
C GLY A 55 2.01 -7.40 -9.93
N SER A 56 2.00 -6.08 -9.82
CA SER A 56 1.33 -5.16 -10.76
C SER A 56 1.84 -5.23 -12.20
N GLY A 57 2.98 -5.89 -12.43
CA GLY A 57 3.64 -6.02 -13.72
C GLY A 57 4.28 -4.70 -14.14
N LYS A 58 5.56 -4.73 -14.54
CA LYS A 58 6.27 -3.54 -15.03
C LYS A 58 6.84 -3.81 -16.42
N ASN A 59 6.65 -2.87 -17.34
CA ASN A 59 7.16 -2.95 -18.72
C ASN A 59 6.71 -4.22 -19.49
N GLY A 60 5.48 -4.68 -19.25
CA GLY A 60 4.96 -5.91 -19.85
C GLY A 60 5.50 -7.21 -19.23
N ILE A 61 6.29 -7.12 -18.16
CA ILE A 61 6.80 -8.27 -17.41
C ILE A 61 5.97 -8.41 -16.15
N GLN A 62 5.25 -9.52 -16.04
CA GLN A 62 4.55 -9.91 -14.83
C GLN A 62 5.55 -10.41 -13.79
N SER A 63 5.40 -10.01 -12.54
CA SER A 63 6.21 -10.52 -11.43
C SER A 63 5.35 -11.43 -10.58
N ASP A 64 5.81 -12.65 -10.31
CA ASP A 64 5.16 -13.56 -9.38
C ASP A 64 5.94 -13.53 -8.05
N TYR A 65 5.21 -13.32 -6.96
CA TYR A 65 5.77 -13.38 -5.61
C TYR A 65 5.64 -14.81 -5.10
N VAL A 66 6.76 -15.53 -5.20
CA VAL A 66 6.85 -16.95 -4.83
C VAL A 66 7.34 -17.07 -3.39
N GLU A 67 6.88 -18.10 -2.68
CA GLU A 67 7.38 -18.44 -1.36
C GLU A 67 8.90 -18.68 -1.38
N GLN A 68 9.64 -17.94 -0.56
CA GLN A 68 11.04 -18.21 -0.29
C GLN A 68 11.21 -18.61 1.18
N GLN A 69 11.62 -19.86 1.41
CA GLN A 69 12.01 -20.30 2.75
C GLN A 69 13.36 -19.69 3.11
N VAL A 70 13.35 -18.70 4.00
CA VAL A 70 14.59 -18.10 4.52
C VAL A 70 14.96 -18.82 5.82
N LYS A 71 16.16 -19.42 5.84
CA LYS A 71 16.72 -20.06 7.04
C LYS A 71 17.30 -18.98 7.93
N PHE A 72 16.65 -18.68 9.05
CA PHE A 72 17.21 -17.80 10.07
C PHE A 72 18.43 -18.49 10.72
N LYS A 73 19.55 -17.76 10.80
CA LYS A 73 20.77 -18.18 11.51
C LYS A 73 20.75 -17.69 12.95
#